data_AF-A0A9P6L1Z4-F1
#
_entry.id   AF-A0A9P6L1Z4-F1
#
_cell.length_a   1.000
_cell.length_b   1.000
_cell.length_c   1.000
_cell.angle_alpha   90.00
_cell.angle_beta   90.00
_cell.angle_gamma   90.00
#
_symmetry.space_group_name_H-M   'P 1'
#
loop_
_entity.id
_entity.type
_entity.pdbx_description
1 polymer ?
#
loop_
_entity_poly.entity_id
_entity_poly.type
_entity_poly.pdbx_seq_one_letter_code
_entity_poly.pdbx_strand_id
1 'polypeptide(L)' 'MPLCESKIKPKSWGDIEEQFAIFYASKGDDGIMWCPDCRAVKEVVEEIFDKEDAASALIIYVGQKPE' A
#
# COMPACT_ATOMS: atom_id res chain seq x y z
N MET A 1 7.76 11.86 6.54
CA MET A 1 8.33 11.71 5.18
C MET A 1 7.20 11.25 4.27
N PRO A 2 7.06 11.73 3.02
CA PRO A 2 5.90 11.38 2.21
C PRO A 2 5.88 9.89 1.86
N LEU A 3 4.68 9.33 1.76
CA LEU A 3 4.45 7.95 1.32
C LEU A 3 5.12 7.71 -0.03
N CYS A 4 6.13 6.84 -0.04
CA CYS A 4 6.78 6.44 -1.28
C CYS A 4 5.91 5.35 -1.94
N GLU A 5 5.20 5.70 -3.03
CA GLU A 5 4.60 4.70 -3.91
C GLU A 5 5.74 4.01 -4.69
N SER A 6 6.42 3.08 -4.04
CA SER A 6 7.50 2.32 -4.65
C SER A 6 6.91 1.41 -5.73
N LYS A 7 7.20 1.73 -7.00
CA LYS A 7 6.92 0.90 -8.18
C LYS A 7 7.68 -0.44 -8.21
N ILE A 8 8.20 -0.87 -7.07
CA ILE A 8 9.11 -1.99 -6.92
C ILE A 8 8.35 -3.04 -6.12
N LYS A 9 8.04 -4.18 -6.75
CA LYS A 9 7.58 -5.36 -6.02
C LYS A 9 8.81 -5.94 -5.31
N PRO A 10 8.97 -5.81 -3.98
CA PRO A 10 10.11 -6.38 -3.28
C PRO A 10 10.11 -7.89 -3.51
N LYS A 11 11.24 -8.43 -3.98
CA LYS A 11 11.41 -9.89 -4.16
C LYS A 11 11.73 -10.58 -2.85
N SER A 12 12.33 -9.87 -1.89
CA SER A 12 12.64 -10.37 -0.56
C SER A 12 12.44 -9.29 0.51
N TRP A 13 12.30 -9.72 1.77
CA TRP A 13 12.20 -8.81 2.92
C TRP A 13 13.46 -7.98 3.15
N GLY A 14 14.62 -8.41 2.63
CA GLY A 14 15.87 -7.65 2.72
C GLY A 14 15.94 -6.46 1.78
N ASP A 15 15.02 -6.36 0.82
CA ASP A 15 14.94 -5.25 -0.15
C ASP A 15 14.03 -4.10 0.32
N ILE A 16 13.40 -4.22 1.49
CA ILE A 16 12.45 -3.23 2.02
C ILE A 16 13.17 -2.37 3.06
N GLU A 17 13.40 -1.10 2.74
CA GLU A 17 13.98 -0.12 3.65
C GLU A 17 12.92 0.49 4.60
N GLU A 18 11.64 0.32 4.25
CA GLU A 18 10.48 0.77 5.01
C GLU A 18 10.23 -0.09 6.25
N GLN A 19 9.80 0.55 7.36
CA GLN A 19 9.52 -0.13 8.62
C GLN A 19 8.24 -0.96 8.58
N PHE A 20 7.30 -0.60 7.69
CA PHE A 20 6.01 -1.28 7.54
C PHE A 20 5.76 -1.65 6.08
N ALA A 21 5.15 -2.82 5.86
CA ALA A 21 4.64 -3.25 4.56
C ALA A 21 3.12 -3.46 4.65
N ILE A 22 2.37 -2.73 3.81
CA ILE A 22 0.91 -2.71 3.79
C ILE A 22 0.42 -3.36 2.51
N PHE A 23 -0.35 -4.44 2.66
CA PHE A 23 -0.87 -5.20 1.52
C PHE A 23 -2.30 -4.77 1.21
N TYR A 24 -2.52 -4.17 0.04
CA TYR A 24 -3.84 -3.83 -0.47
C TYR A 24 -4.32 -4.80 -1.54
N ALA A 25 -5.64 -4.94 -1.67
CA ALA A 25 -6.25 -5.58 -2.82
C ALA A 25 -5.83 -4.88 -4.12
N SER A 26 -5.56 -5.65 -5.19
CA SER A 26 -5.23 -5.08 -6.49
C SER A 26 -6.33 -4.14 -7.01
N LYS A 27 -5.93 -3.20 -7.85
CA LYS A 27 -6.85 -2.36 -8.60
C LYS A 27 -7.51 -3.22 -9.68
N GLY A 28 -8.82 -3.08 -9.85
CA GLY A 28 -9.57 -3.66 -10.98
C GLY A 28 -9.28 -2.91 -12.27
N ASP A 29 -9.94 -3.31 -13.37
CA ASP A 29 -9.80 -2.68 -14.69
C ASP A 29 -10.19 -1.19 -14.68
N ASP A 30 -11.05 -0.78 -13.74
CA ASP A 30 -11.45 0.60 -13.48
C ASP A 30 -10.39 1.43 -12.74
N GLY A 31 -9.25 0.83 -12.36
CA GLY A 31 -8.18 1.50 -11.63
C GLY A 31 -8.47 1.69 -10.14
N ILE A 32 -9.61 1.21 -9.64
CA ILE A 32 -9.99 1.29 -8.23
C ILE A 32 -9.79 -0.09 -7.58
N MET A 33 -9.30 -0.10 -6.32
CA MET A 33 -9.14 -1.34 -5.54
C MET A 33 -10.47 -2.10 -5.47
N TRP A 34 -10.54 -3.39 -5.78
CA TRP A 34 -11.84 -4.09 -5.80
C TRP A 34 -12.44 -4.29 -4.40
N CYS A 35 -11.61 -4.29 -3.36
CA CYS A 35 -12.04 -4.50 -1.98
C CYS A 35 -12.57 -3.19 -1.35
N PRO A 36 -13.82 -3.16 -0.86
CA PRO A 36 -14.40 -1.96 -0.25
C PRO A 36 -13.67 -1.55 1.03
N ASP A 37 -13.24 -2.49 1.86
CA ASP A 37 -12.48 -2.21 3.09
C ASP A 37 -11.11 -1.59 2.79
N CYS A 38 -10.42 -2.06 1.74
CA CYS A 38 -9.17 -1.47 1.29
C CYS A 38 -9.33 -0.01 0.85
N ARG A 39 -10.51 0.36 0.32
CA ARG A 39 -10.82 1.77 -0.01
C ARG A 39 -11.06 2.58 1.25
N ALA A 40 -11.88 2.08 2.16
CA ALA A 40 -12.25 2.77 3.38
C ALA A 40 -11.05 3.08 4.29
N VAL A 41 -10.07 2.17 4.35
CA VAL A 41 -8.88 2.35 5.20
C VAL A 41 -7.77 3.17 4.51
N LYS A 42 -7.89 3.46 3.21
CA LYS A 42 -6.85 4.17 2.44
C LYS A 42 -6.53 5.53 3.05
N GLU A 43 -7.56 6.31 3.35
CA GLU A 43 -7.42 7.66 3.92
C GLU A 43 -6.79 7.62 5.32
N VAL A 44 -7.12 6.61 6.13
CA VAL A 44 -6.54 6.43 7.47
C VAL A 44 -5.06 6.09 7.38
N VAL A 45 -4.69 5.20 6.46
CA VAL A 45 -3.28 4.85 6.21
C VAL A 45 -2.51 6.07 5.70
N GLU A 46 -3.08 6.84 4.76
CA GLU A 46 -2.48 8.08 4.28
C GLU A 46 -2.29 9.08 5.43
N GLU A 47 -3.29 9.32 6.27
CA GLU A 47 -3.18 10.23 7.41
C GLU A 47 -2.10 9.80 8.43
N ILE A 48 -1.95 8.51 8.70
CA ILE A 48 -0.99 7.99 9.67
C ILE A 48 0.43 8.11 9.13
N PHE A 49 0.65 7.79 7.85
CA PHE A 49 1.98 7.65 7.25
C PHE A 49 2.48 8.89 6.50
N ASP A 50 1.62 9.89 6.23
CA ASP A 50 2.01 11.14 5.57
C ASP A 50 2.59 12.20 6.55
N LYS A 51 2.61 11.91 7.86
CA LYS A 51 3.18 12.84 8.85
C LYS A 51 4.70 12.92 8.73
N GLU A 52 5.28 14.08 9.07
CA GLU A 52 6.74 14.29 9.03
C GLU A 52 7.51 13.27 9.87
N ASP A 53 6.99 12.94 11.06
CA ASP A 53 7.53 11.96 12.03
C ASP A 53 6.97 10.54 11.86
N ALA A 54 6.14 10.29 10.84
CA ALA A 54 5.58 8.97 10.61
C ALA A 54 6.66 7.95 10.20
N ALA A 55 6.45 6.70 10.64
CA ALA A 55 7.25 5.57 10.20
C ALA A 55 7.16 5.39 8.68
N SER A 56 8.23 4.90 8.05
CA SER A 56 8.20 4.62 6.61
C SER A 56 7.35 3.39 6.32
N ALA A 57 6.41 3.50 5.37
CA ALA A 57 5.54 2.40 4.96
C ALA A 57 5.53 2.19 3.44
N LEU A 58 5.58 0.92 3.05
CA LEU A 58 5.50 0.46 1.66
C LEU A 58 4.11 -0.10 1.37
N ILE A 59 3.45 0.41 0.35
CA ILE A 59 2.15 -0.10 -0.11
C ILE A 59 2.36 -1.11 -1.25
N ILE A 60 1.86 -2.34 -1.07
CA ILE A 60 1.96 -3.44 -2.02
C ILE A 60 0.57 -3.89 -2.43
N TYR A 61 0.26 -3.80 -3.73
CA TYR A 61 -1.01 -4.27 -4.29
C TYR A 61 -0.94 -5.76 -4.65
N VAL A 62 -1.80 -6.59 -4.06
CA VAL A 62 -1.85 -8.05 -4.19
C VAL A 62 -3.29 -8.56 -4.37
N GLY A 63 -3.41 -9.75 -4.96
CA GLY A 63 -4.71 -10.42 -5.15
C GLY A 63 -5.49 -9.90 -6.36
N GLN A 64 -5.68 -10.76 -7.35
CA GLN A 64 -6.63 -10.52 -8.44
C GLN A 64 -8.05 -10.82 -7.92
N LYS A 65 -9.03 -10.02 -8.37
CA LYS A 65 -10.44 -10.32 -8.08
C LYS A 65 -10.73 -11.71 -8.67
N PRO A 66 -11.15 -12.69 -7.86
CA PRO A 66 -11.58 -13.97 -8.40
C PRO A 66 -12.83 -13.72 -9.27
N GLU A 67 -12.80 -14.24 -10.50
CA GLU A 67 -13.95 -14.29 -11.42
C GLU A 67 -15.10 -15.14 -10.85
#